data_AF-A0A2E8GHQ2-F1
#
_entry.id   AF-A0A2E8GHQ2-F1
#
_cell.length_a   1.000
_cell.length_b   1.000
_cell.length_c   1.000
_cell.angle_alpha   90.00
_cell.angle_beta   90.00
_cell.angle_gamma   90.00
#
_symmetry.space_group_name_H-M   'P 1'
#
loop_
_entity.id
_entity.type
_entity.pdbx_description
1 polymer ?
#
loop_
_entity_poly.entity_id
_entity_poly.type
_entity_poly.pdbx_seq_one_letter_code
_entity_poly.pdbx_strand_id
1 'polypeptide(L)' 'MSDTTCSAQEWLNGFAHELGLDAPDGDTIDNLLNLAGVAAHDSERIAAPIACWMIGLAGIDPPAALALAQKYVSERGT' A
#
# COMPACT_ATOMS: atom_id res chain seq x y z
N MET A 1 3.37 -8.05 -32.09
CA MET A 1 3.01 -8.76 -30.85
C MET A 1 2.24 -7.76 -30.03
N SER A 2 0.97 -8.03 -29.71
CA SER A 2 0.20 -7.13 -28.86
C SER A 2 0.70 -7.32 -27.44
N ASP A 3 1.38 -6.32 -26.88
CA ASP A 3 1.70 -6.29 -25.46
C ASP A 3 0.40 -6.10 -24.69
N THR A 4 -0.30 -7.20 -24.42
CA THR A 4 -1.45 -7.21 -23.51
C THR A 4 -0.91 -7.05 -22.10
N THR A 5 -0.67 -5.79 -21.72
CA THR A 5 -0.29 -5.44 -20.35
C THR A 5 -1.50 -5.71 -19.44
N CYS A 6 -1.32 -6.67 -18.52
CA CYS A 6 -2.29 -6.99 -17.48
C CYS A 6 -2.58 -5.73 -16.63
N SER A 7 -3.85 -5.43 -16.34
CA SER A 7 -4.18 -4.32 -15.45
C SER A 7 -3.67 -4.59 -14.03
N ALA A 8 -3.50 -3.54 -13.22
CA ALA A 8 -3.08 -3.68 -11.83
C ALA A 8 -4.04 -4.58 -11.04
N GLN A 9 -5.34 -4.45 -11.27
CA GLN A 9 -6.35 -5.27 -10.58
C GLN A 9 -6.25 -6.74 -10.96
N GLU A 10 -6.13 -7.05 -12.26
CA GLU A 10 -5.97 -8.43 -12.72
C GLU A 10 -4.69 -9.06 -12.16
N TRP A 11 -3.61 -8.29 -12.11
CA TRP A 11 -2.34 -8.74 -11.54
C TRP A 11 -2.47 -9.02 -10.03
N LEU A 12 -3.08 -8.09 -9.27
CA LEU A 12 -3.30 -8.25 -7.83
C LEU A 12 -4.22 -9.44 -7.52
N ASN A 13 -5.28 -9.63 -8.32
CA ASN A 13 -6.18 -10.78 -8.18
C ASN A 13 -5.43 -12.11 -8.38
N GLY A 14 -4.61 -12.20 -9.43
CA GLY A 14 -3.79 -13.39 -9.69
C GLY A 14 -2.76 -13.64 -8.61
N PHE A 15 -2.09 -12.59 -8.13
CA PHE A 15 -1.07 -12.73 -7.10
C PHE A 15 -1.66 -13.08 -5.72
N ALA A 16 -2.80 -12.49 -5.35
CA ALA A 16 -3.52 -12.84 -4.12
C ALA A 16 -3.92 -14.32 -4.13
N HIS A 17 -4.39 -14.83 -5.28
CA HIS A 17 -4.70 -16.25 -5.44
C HIS A 17 -3.50 -17.17 -5.17
N GLU A 18 -2.32 -16.86 -5.72
CA GLU A 18 -1.08 -17.63 -5.45
C GLU A 18 -0.66 -17.58 -3.97
N LEU A 19 -0.99 -16.50 -3.27
CA LEU A 19 -0.75 -16.36 -1.83
C LEU A 19 -1.82 -17.03 -0.96
N GLY A 20 -2.91 -17.54 -1.56
CA GLY A 20 -4.06 -18.07 -0.82
C GLY A 20 -4.86 -17.01 -0.06
N LEU A 21 -4.87 -15.77 -0.57
CA LEU A 21 -5.56 -14.61 0.00
C LEU A 21 -6.68 -14.13 -0.92
N ASP A 22 -7.65 -13.43 -0.35
CA ASP A 22 -8.59 -12.62 -1.11
C ASP A 22 -7.90 -11.37 -1.64
N ALA A 23 -8.22 -10.98 -2.87
CA ALA A 23 -7.71 -9.74 -3.44
C ALA A 23 -8.28 -8.53 -2.68
N PRO A 24 -7.48 -7.47 -2.47
CA PRO A 24 -7.97 -6.27 -1.81
C PRO A 24 -9.03 -5.57 -2.66
N ASP A 25 -10.03 -5.00 -1.98
CA ASP A 25 -11.01 -4.13 -2.61
C ASP A 25 -10.44 -2.74 -2.95
N GLY A 26 -11.22 -1.93 -3.67
CA GLY A 26 -10.79 -0.60 -4.11
C GLY A 26 -10.43 0.32 -2.96
N ASP A 27 -11.22 0.32 -1.88
CA ASP A 27 -10.98 1.15 -0.70
C ASP A 27 -9.68 0.75 0.02
N THR A 28 -9.40 -0.56 0.12
CA THR A 28 -8.14 -1.08 0.65
C THR A 28 -6.95 -0.61 -0.20
N ILE A 29 -7.08 -0.73 -1.53
CA ILE A 29 -6.04 -0.29 -2.47
C ILE A 29 -5.79 1.21 -2.31
N ASP A 30 -6.84 2.04 -2.29
CA ASP A 30 -6.72 3.49 -2.17
C ASP A 30 -6.06 3.91 -0.85
N ASN A 31 -6.43 3.28 0.27
CA ASN A 31 -5.78 3.55 1.57
C ASN A 31 -4.29 3.18 1.57
N LEU A 32 -3.92 2.02 0.99
CA LEU A 32 -2.52 1.60 0.88
C LEU A 32 -1.71 2.50 -0.07
N LEU A 33 -2.29 2.93 -1.20
CA LEU A 33 -1.65 3.86 -2.13
C LEU A 33 -1.45 5.24 -1.49
N ASN A 34 -2.44 5.74 -0.74
CA ASN A 34 -2.32 6.98 0.00
C ASN A 34 -1.24 6.90 1.08
N LEU A 35 -1.16 5.78 1.82
CA LEU A 35 -0.10 5.53 2.80
C LEU A 35 1.28 5.53 2.14
N ALA A 36 1.42 4.80 1.03
CA ALA A 36 2.64 4.74 0.25
C ALA A 36 3.05 6.14 -0.24
N GLY A 37 2.07 6.94 -0.67
CA GLY A 37 2.25 8.33 -1.07
C GLY A 37 2.77 9.22 0.05
N VAL A 38 2.22 9.10 1.27
CA VAL A 38 2.73 9.81 2.46
C VAL A 38 4.20 9.46 2.72
N ALA A 39 4.54 8.17 2.70
CA ALA A 39 5.90 7.72 2.94
C ALA A 39 6.89 8.18 1.86
N ALA A 40 6.50 8.13 0.57
CA ALA A 40 7.35 8.54 -0.54
C ALA A 40 7.50 10.06 -0.70
N HIS A 41 6.53 10.86 -0.24
CA HIS A 41 6.66 12.31 -0.23
C HIS A 41 7.56 12.80 0.89
N ASP A 42 7.50 12.15 2.06
CA ASP A 42 8.24 12.58 3.23
C ASP A 42 9.59 11.85 3.39
N SER A 43 9.98 11.04 2.41
CA SER A 43 11.21 10.25 2.39
C SER A 43 11.65 9.94 0.95
N GLU A 44 12.59 9.02 0.78
CA GLU A 44 12.93 8.45 -0.52
C GLU A 44 11.86 7.46 -1.01
N ARG A 45 11.77 7.25 -2.34
CA ARG A 45 10.76 6.37 -2.96
C ARG A 45 10.75 4.94 -2.42
N ILE A 46 11.88 4.45 -1.89
CA ILE A 46 11.99 3.13 -1.26
C ILE A 46 11.07 2.99 -0.03
N ALA A 47 10.74 4.09 0.65
CA ALA A 47 9.91 4.05 1.85
C ALA A 47 8.49 3.55 1.58
N ALA A 48 7.92 3.86 0.41
CA ALA A 48 6.56 3.45 0.03
C ALA A 48 6.32 1.93 0.16
N PRO A 49 7.03 1.05 -0.59
CA PRO A 49 6.78 -0.38 -0.51
C PRO A 49 7.17 -0.98 0.84
N ILE A 50 8.22 -0.47 1.50
CA ILE A 50 8.66 -0.97 2.80
C ILE A 50 7.65 -0.62 3.91
N ALA A 51 7.05 0.56 3.87
CA ALA A 51 5.99 0.94 4.81
C ALA A 51 4.76 0.05 4.64
N CYS A 52 4.27 -0.19 3.42
CA CYS A 52 3.15 -1.10 3.17
C CYS A 52 3.43 -2.52 3.67
N TRP A 53 4.65 -3.03 3.49
CA TRP A 53 5.06 -4.34 4.02
C TRP A 53 5.07 -4.37 5.56
N MET A 54 5.59 -3.34 6.23
CA MET A 54 5.58 -3.25 7.69
C MET A 54 4.17 -3.23 8.28
N ILE A 55 3.23 -2.55 7.62
CA ILE A 55 1.82 -2.53 8.02
C ILE A 55 1.19 -3.93 7.92
N GLY A 56 1.48 -4.65 6.84
CA GLY A 56 1.07 -6.04 6.67
C GLY A 56 1.61 -6.95 7.79
N LEU A 57 2.88 -6.78 8.17
CA LEU A 57 3.47 -7.52 9.30
C LEU A 57 2.82 -7.16 10.65
N ALA A 58 2.44 -5.90 10.84
CA ALA A 58 1.83 -5.43 12.08
C ALA A 58 0.34 -5.80 12.20
N GLY A 59 -0.29 -6.29 11.12
CA GLY A 59 -1.71 -6.62 11.10
C GLY A 59 -2.63 -5.40 11.30
N ILE A 60 -2.17 -4.21 10.89
CA ILE A 60 -2.94 -2.97 11.02
C ILE A 60 -3.83 -2.78 9.79
N ASP A 61 -5.10 -2.46 10.04
CA ASP A 61 -6.08 -2.18 8.99
C ASP A 61 -5.67 -0.94 8.14
N PRO A 62 -5.82 -0.95 6.80
CA PRO A 62 -5.30 0.11 5.93
C PRO A 62 -5.73 1.55 6.28
N PRO A 63 -7.01 1.83 6.63
CA PRO A 63 -7.42 3.17 7.08
C PRO A 63 -6.69 3.62 8.36
N ALA A 64 -6.53 2.71 9.33
CA ALA A 64 -5.81 3.00 10.57
C ALA A 64 -4.30 3.19 10.32
N ALA A 65 -3.72 2.42 9.42
CA ALA A 65 -2.34 2.54 9.00
C ALA A 65 -2.06 3.88 8.30
N LEU A 66 -2.98 4.33 7.43
CA LEU A 66 -2.89 5.64 6.78
C LEU A 66 -2.90 6.78 7.81
N ALA A 67 -3.84 6.74 8.76
CA ALA A 67 -3.92 7.74 9.83
C ALA A 67 -2.62 7.76 10.69
N LEU A 68 -2.05 6.59 10.98
CA LEU A 68 -0.79 6.47 11.69
C LEU A 68 0.37 7.11 10.91
N ALA A 69 0.48 6.84 9.60
CA ALA A 69 1.52 7.42 8.75
C ALA A 69 1.39 8.96 8.68
N GLN A 70 0.19 9.49 8.49
CA GLN A 70 -0.07 10.93 8.48
C GLN A 70 0.28 11.61 9.80
N LYS A 71 -0.08 10.97 10.92
CA LYS A 71 0.27 11.43 12.27
C LYS A 71 1.78 11.47 12.46
N TYR A 72 2.49 10.40 12.10
CA TYR A 72 3.94 10.32 12.22
C TYR A 72 4.66 11.44 11.45
N VAL A 73 4.26 11.71 10.21
CA VAL A 73 4.80 12.81 9.40
C VAL A 73 4.51 14.18 10.03
N SER A 74 3.31 14.37 10.56
CA SER A 74 2.90 15.63 11.19
C SER A 74 3.66 15.93 12.49
N GLU A 75 3.88 14.90 13.32
CA GLU A 75 4.51 15.05 14.65
C GLU A 75 6.04 15.05 14.62
N ARG A 76 6.67 14.47 13.58
CA ARG A 76 8.14 14.50 13.44
C ARG A 76 8.68 15.80 12.85
N GLY A 77 7.80 16.60 12.22
CA GLY A 77 8.14 17.91 11.66
C GLY A 77 8.19 19.05 12.68
N THR A 78 7.80 18.80 13.93
CA THR A 78 7.88 19.72 15.08
C THR A 78 9.04 19.39 16.00
#